data_AF-A0A9D8IED4-F1
#
_entry.id   AF-A0A9D8IED4-F1
#
_cell.length_a   1.000
_cell.length_b   1.000
_cell.length_c   1.000
_cell.angle_alpha   90.00
_cell.angle_beta   90.00
_cell.angle_gamma   90.00
#
_symmetry.space_group_name_H-M   'P 1'
#
loop_
_entity.id
_entity.type
_entity.pdbx_description
1 polymer ?
#
loop_
_entity_poly.entity_id
_entity_poly.type
_entity_poly.pdbx_seq_one_letter_code
_entity_poly.pdbx_strand_id
1 'polypeptide(L)'
;MDIKGKRRLNERKFANWEKLSDGGRKYWLEINGRHGWKARYVKEVDAMEETIKFYQEIYDNDGNLIETHEKYPVDKGHKKMGDEKQ
;
A
#
# COMPACT_ATOMS: atom_id res chain seq x y z
N MET A 1 1.41 22.74 2.96
CA MET A 1 2.12 22.18 1.78
C MET A 1 1.10 22.03 0.67
N ASP A 2 1.39 22.50 -0.54
CA ASP A 2 0.46 22.41 -1.66
C ASP A 2 0.38 20.97 -2.21
N ILE A 3 -0.60 20.70 -3.09
CA ILE A 3 -0.80 19.37 -3.69
C ILE A 3 0.45 18.88 -4.42
N LYS A 4 1.16 19.79 -5.13
CA LYS A 4 2.41 19.44 -5.84
C LYS A 4 3.53 19.06 -4.88
N GLY A 5 3.66 19.74 -3.75
CA GLY A 5 4.61 19.40 -2.69
C GLY A 5 4.31 18.04 -2.07
N LYS A 6 3.03 17.76 -1.75
CA LYS A 6 2.59 16.45 -1.23
C LYS A 6 2.90 15.31 -2.23
N ARG A 7 2.63 15.53 -3.52
CA ARG A 7 2.99 14.58 -4.61
C ARG A 7 4.47 14.25 -4.61
N ARG A 8 5.33 15.26 -4.66
CA ARG A 8 6.79 15.06 -4.67
C ARG A 8 7.29 14.29 -3.45
N LEU A 9 6.69 14.53 -2.28
CA LEU A 9 7.02 13.77 -1.07
C LEU A 9 6.60 12.30 -1.19
N ASN A 10 5.38 12.03 -1.68
CA ASN A 10 4.91 10.67 -1.88
C ASN A 10 5.74 9.94 -2.95
N GLU A 11 5.99 10.55 -4.11
CA GLU A 11 6.82 9.98 -5.19
C GLU A 11 8.27 9.71 -4.75
N ARG A 12 8.82 10.50 -3.83
CA ARG A 12 10.16 10.25 -3.27
C ARG A 12 10.16 9.07 -2.29
N LYS A 13 9.06 8.86 -1.56
CA LYS A 13 8.95 7.80 -0.55
C LYS A 13 8.53 6.46 -1.16
N PHE A 14 7.70 6.50 -2.20
CA PHE A 14 7.15 5.36 -2.89
C PHE A 14 7.65 5.36 -4.32
N ALA A 15 8.53 4.40 -4.63
CA ALA A 15 9.19 4.32 -5.94
C ALA A 15 8.20 4.14 -7.09
N ASN A 16 7.03 3.54 -6.82
CA ASN A 16 6.02 3.29 -7.81
C ASN A 16 4.72 4.03 -7.47
N TRP A 17 4.01 4.45 -8.51
CA TRP A 17 2.69 5.03 -8.37
C TRP A 17 1.90 4.98 -9.68
N GLU A 18 0.58 5.06 -9.55
CA GLU A 18 -0.35 5.19 -10.66
C GLU A 18 -1.45 6.21 -10.33
N LYS A 19 -2.10 6.74 -11.36
CA LYS A 19 -3.29 7.59 -11.20
C LYS A 19 -4.52 6.71 -11.13
N LEU A 20 -5.42 7.03 -10.21
CA LEU A 20 -6.72 6.38 -10.08
C LEU A 20 -7.77 7.14 -10.89
N SER A 21 -8.87 6.47 -11.24
CA SER A 21 -9.95 7.03 -12.06
C SER A 21 -10.72 8.17 -11.39
N ASP A 22 -10.66 8.24 -10.06
CA ASP A 22 -11.24 9.31 -9.22
C ASP A 22 -10.36 10.58 -9.15
N GLY A 23 -9.24 10.60 -9.87
CA GLY A 23 -8.26 11.69 -9.84
C GLY A 23 -7.25 11.58 -8.70
N GLY A 24 -7.42 10.58 -7.83
CA GLY A 24 -6.46 10.20 -6.79
C GLY A 24 -5.24 9.48 -7.35
N ARG A 25 -4.42 8.99 -6.43
CA ARG A 25 -3.21 8.23 -6.77
C ARG A 25 -3.00 7.08 -5.81
N LYS A 26 -2.49 5.99 -6.36
CA LYS A 26 -2.01 4.84 -5.60
C LYS A 26 -0.51 4.81 -5.69
N TYR A 27 0.14 4.90 -4.55
CA TYR A 27 1.58 4.81 -4.38
C TYR A 27 1.93 3.48 -3.75
N TRP A 28 3.02 2.84 -4.18
CA TRP A 28 3.53 1.65 -3.51
C TRP A 28 5.05 1.55 -3.47
N LEU A 29 5.53 0.93 -2.40
CA LEU A 29 6.93 0.61 -2.19
C LEU A 29 7.04 -0.90 -1.96
N GLU A 30 7.87 -1.56 -2.77
CA GLU A 30 8.14 -2.99 -2.64
C GLU A 30 9.45 -3.18 -1.89
N ILE A 31 9.41 -4.03 -0.87
CA ILE A 31 10.55 -4.44 -0.07
C ILE A 31 10.71 -5.94 -0.26
N ASN A 32 11.78 -6.33 -0.95
CA ASN A 32 12.16 -7.73 -1.06
C ASN A 32 12.87 -8.16 0.22
N GLY A 33 12.33 -9.18 0.86
CA GLY A 33 12.85 -9.75 2.09
C GLY A 33 13.80 -10.93 1.86
N ARG A 34 14.38 -11.44 2.95
CA ARG A 34 15.25 -12.63 2.95
C ARG A 34 14.47 -13.91 2.63
N HIS A 35 14.94 -14.72 1.69
CA HIS A 35 14.33 -15.99 1.27
C HIS A 35 13.13 -15.89 0.32
N GLY A 36 12.89 -14.74 -0.33
CA GLY A 36 11.89 -14.63 -1.42
C GLY A 36 10.58 -13.96 -1.03
N TRP A 37 10.31 -13.76 0.27
CA TRP A 37 9.13 -13.01 0.71
C TRP A 37 9.23 -11.56 0.24
N LYS A 38 8.08 -10.97 -0.05
CA LYS A 38 7.97 -9.59 -0.50
C LYS A 38 6.92 -8.87 0.32
N ALA A 39 7.27 -7.72 0.85
CA ALA A 39 6.31 -6.80 1.45
C ALA A 39 6.03 -5.65 0.48
N ARG A 40 4.77 -5.26 0.32
CA ARG A 40 4.38 -4.06 -0.43
C ARG A 40 3.62 -3.12 0.49
N TYR A 41 4.16 -1.92 0.69
CA TYR A 41 3.44 -0.83 1.36
C TYR A 41 2.65 -0.06 0.32
N VAL A 42 1.34 0.03 0.50
CA VAL A 42 0.43 0.70 -0.42
C VAL A 42 -0.22 1.88 0.27
N LYS A 43 -0.21 3.04 -0.41
CA LYS A 43 -0.87 4.27 0.03
C LYS A 43 -1.76 4.78 -1.09
N GLU A 44 -3.05 4.92 -0.81
CA GLU A 44 -4.02 5.54 -1.71
C GLU A 44 -4.40 6.92 -1.18
N VAL A 45 -4.42 7.89 -2.09
CA VAL A 45 -4.79 9.28 -1.79
C VAL A 45 -5.84 9.78 -2.76
N ASP A 46 -6.63 10.76 -2.34
CA ASP A 46 -7.60 11.44 -3.19
C ASP A 46 -6.92 12.45 -4.15
N ALA A 47 -7.74 13.17 -4.92
CA ALA A 47 -7.26 14.20 -5.85
C ALA A 47 -6.50 15.36 -5.17
N MET A 48 -6.71 15.56 -3.85
CA MET A 48 -6.07 16.58 -3.02
C MET A 48 -4.83 16.04 -2.26
N GLU A 49 -4.42 14.80 -2.55
CA GLU A 49 -3.35 14.08 -1.85
C GLU A 49 -3.64 13.85 -0.35
N GLU A 50 -4.92 13.81 0.04
CA GLU A 50 -5.34 13.33 1.35
C GLU A 50 -5.35 11.81 1.37
N THR A 51 -4.82 11.20 2.44
CA THR A 51 -4.72 9.74 2.50
C THR A 51 -6.09 9.14 2.73
N ILE A 52 -6.52 8.25 1.85
CA ILE A 52 -7.78 7.50 1.97
C ILE A 52 -7.50 6.11 2.57
N LYS A 53 -6.39 5.50 2.16
CA LYS A 53 -6.02 4.14 2.58
C LYS A 53 -4.52 4.00 2.74
N PHE A 54 -4.11 3.28 3.79
CA PHE A 54 -2.73 2.86 3.94
C PHE A 54 -2.69 1.43 4.48
N TYR A 55 -2.02 0.55 3.76
CA TYR A 55 -1.98 -0.86 4.10
C TYR A 55 -0.68 -1.52 3.64
N GLN A 56 -0.39 -2.66 4.23
CA GLN A 56 0.78 -3.47 3.92
C GLN A 56 0.31 -4.83 3.43
N GLU A 57 0.80 -5.25 2.28
CA GLU A 57 0.61 -6.58 1.71
C GLU A 57 1.88 -7.39 1.94
N ILE A 58 1.74 -8.63 2.39
CA ILE A 58 2.84 -9.59 2.51
C ILE A 58 2.59 -10.72 1.53
N TYR A 59 3.58 -10.96 0.68
CA TYR A 59 3.60 -12.01 -0.31
C TYR A 59 4.59 -13.10 0.07
N ASP A 60 4.22 -14.34 -0.17
CA ASP A 60 5.12 -15.48 -0.08
C ASP A 60 6.10 -15.51 -1.27
N ASN A 61 6.93 -16.55 -1.32
CA ASN A 61 7.97 -16.73 -2.34
C ASN A 61 7.41 -17.00 -3.74
N ASP A 62 6.18 -17.53 -3.82
CA ASP A 62 5.48 -17.83 -5.07
C ASP A 62 4.70 -16.60 -5.57
N GLY A 63 4.72 -15.50 -4.81
CA GLY A 63 4.03 -14.26 -5.12
C GLY A 63 2.56 -14.24 -4.71
N ASN A 64 2.11 -15.18 -3.88
CA ASN A 64 0.75 -15.18 -3.36
C ASN A 64 0.65 -14.23 -2.17
N LEU A 65 -0.43 -13.45 -2.13
CA LEU A 65 -0.74 -12.58 -1.00
C LEU A 65 -1.17 -13.45 0.19
N ILE A 66 -0.36 -13.46 1.25
CA ILE A 66 -0.61 -14.27 2.45
C ILE A 66 -1.14 -13.44 3.62
N GLU A 67 -0.85 -12.14 3.65
CA GLU A 67 -1.31 -11.27 4.73
C GLU A 67 -1.53 -9.84 4.24
N THR A 68 -2.56 -9.18 4.77
CA THR A 68 -2.78 -7.75 4.60
C THR A 68 -2.99 -7.10 5.96
N HIS A 69 -2.26 -6.02 6.23
CA HIS A 69 -2.44 -5.17 7.40
C HIS A 69 -2.91 -3.78 6.98
N GLU A 70 -4.18 -3.48 7.22
CA GLU A 70 -4.74 -2.14 6.98
C GLU A 70 -4.49 -1.25 8.20
N LYS A 71 -3.74 -0.17 8.02
CA LYS A 71 -3.31 0.76 9.08
C LYS A 71 -4.12 2.05 9.10
N TYR A 72 -4.73 2.41 7.96
CA TYR A 72 -5.55 3.61 7.79
C TYR A 72 -6.70 3.30 6.82
N PRO A 73 -7.93 3.82 7.05
CA PRO A 73 -8.31 4.87 8.00
C PRO A 73 -8.44 4.43 9.46
N VAL A 74 -8.66 3.13 9.67
CA VAL A 74 -8.70 2.50 10.99
C VAL A 74 -7.71 1.34 10.93
N ASP A 75 -6.87 1.20 11.96
CA ASP A 75 -5.98 0.04 12.06
C ASP A 75 -6.84 -1.21 12.31
N LYS A 76 -6.98 -2.04 11.29
CA LYS A 76 -7.76 -3.30 11.35
C LYS A 76 -6.90 -4.49 11.77
N GLY A 77 -5.63 -4.27 12.11
CA GLY A 77 -4.68 -5.32 12.43
C GLY A 77 -4.34 -6.20 11.22
N HIS A 78 -3.66 -7.30 11.49
CA HIS A 78 -3.22 -8.26 10.49
C HIS A 78 -4.36 -9.21 10.11
N LYS A 79 -4.61 -9.36 8.81
CA LYS A 79 -5.52 -10.37 8.26
C LYS A 79 -4.72 -11.32 7.38
N LYS A 80 -4.65 -12.59 7.78
CA LYS A 80 -4.09 -13.65 6.93
C LYS A 80 -5.10 -14.04 5.86
N MET A 81 -4.65 -14.08 4.61
CA MET A 81 -5.44 -14.66 3.51
C MET A 81 -5.32 -16.18 3.61
N GLY A 82 -6.34 -16.82 4.19
CA GLY A 82 -6.35 -18.27 4.44
C GLY A 82 -7.15 -18.72 5.67
N ASP A 83 -7.57 -17.78 6.53
CA ASP A 83 -8.42 -18.07 7.70
C ASP A 83 -9.93 -17.88 7.42
N GLU A 84 -10.38 -18.08 6.17
CA GLU A 84 -11.77 -18.48 5.93
C GLU A 84 -11.88 -19.98 6.16
N LYS A 85 -11.97 -20.39 7.43
CA LYS A 85 -12.61 -21.68 7.72
C LYS A 85 -14.07 -21.56 7.28
N GLN A 86 -14.41 -22.23 6.18
CA GLN A 86 -15.77 -22.65 5.86
C GLN A 86 -16.41 -23.37 7.06
#